data_AF-A0A1L8CPH1-F1
#
_entry.id   AF-A0A1L8CPH1-F1
#
_cell.length_a   1.000
_cell.length_b   1.000
_cell.length_c   1.000
_cell.angle_alpha   90.00
_cell.angle_beta   90.00
_cell.angle_gamma   90.00
#
_symmetry.space_group_name_H-M   'P 1'
#
loop_
_entity.id
_entity.type
_entity.pdbx_description
1 polymer ?
#
loop_
_entity_poly.entity_id
_entity_poly.type
_entity_poly.pdbx_seq_one_letter_code
_entity_poly.pdbx_strand_id
1 'polypeptide(L)' 'MRLPEVLRIIPVSKTQWYEGVRNGRYPKGISLGPRTTAYRVSDIRKLVDELGGAS' A
#
# COMPACT_ATOMS: atom_id res chain seq x y z
N MET A 1 0.45 7.61 5.77
CA MET A 1 0.51 7.82 4.31
C MET A 1 -0.87 7.60 3.70
N ARG A 2 -1.35 8.45 2.79
CA ARG A 2 -2.66 8.25 2.14
C ARG A 2 -2.48 7.38 0.89
N LEU A 3 -3.57 6.76 0.45
CA LEU A 3 -3.59 5.95 -0.78
C LEU A 3 -2.93 6.63 -2.00
N PRO A 4 -3.28 7.87 -2.41
CA PRO A 4 -2.67 8.50 -3.59
C PRO A 4 -1.15 8.62 -3.50
N GLU A 5 -0.60 8.74 -2.29
CA GLU A 5 0.85 8.85 -2.10
C GLU A 5 1.54 7.49 -2.22
N VAL A 6 0.87 6.43 -1.77
CA VAL A 6 1.32 5.05 -2.00
C VAL A 6 1.34 4.72 -3.49
N LEU A 7 0.28 5.11 -4.22
CA LEU A 7 0.19 4.89 -5.67
C LEU A 7 1.23 5.69 -6.48
N ARG A 8 1.79 6.77 -5.91
CA ARG A 8 2.93 7.49 -6.51
C ARG A 8 4.25 6.73 -6.37
N ILE A 9 4.41 5.96 -5.31
CA ILE A 9 5.62 5.15 -5.07
C ILE A 9 5.53 3.83 -5.81
N ILE A 10 4.37 3.17 -5.73
CA ILE A 10 4.08 1.91 -6.39
C ILE A 10 3.09 2.25 -7.50
N PRO A 11 3.53 2.38 -8.76
CA PRO A 11 2.69 2.83 -9.87
C PRO A 11 1.70 1.74 -10.30
N VAL A 12 0.74 1.45 -9.44
CA VAL A 12 -0.36 0.49 -9.66
C VAL A 12 -1.69 1.22 -9.63
N SER A 13 -2.72 0.58 -10.18
CA SER A 13 -4.08 1.10 -10.09
C SER A 13 -4.65 0.93 -8.67
N LYS A 14 -5.56 1.85 -8.27
CA LYS A 14 -6.29 1.77 -6.99
C LYS A 14 -6.97 0.41 -6.79
N THR A 15 -7.56 -0.15 -7.84
CA THR A 15 -8.19 -1.48 -7.81
C THR A 15 -7.17 -2.57 -7.51
N GLN A 16 -6.06 -2.58 -8.24
CA GLN A 16 -4.97 -3.54 -8.07
C GLN A 16 -4.38 -3.46 -6.65
N TRP A 17 -4.30 -2.25 -6.09
CA TRP A 17 -3.93 -2.06 -4.68
C TRP A 17 -4.93 -2.73 -3.73
N TYR A 18 -6.23 -2.52 -3.89
CA TYR A 18 -7.19 -3.20 -3.01
C TYR A 18 -7.20 -4.72 -3.20
N GLU A 19 -7.01 -5.20 -4.43
CA GLU A 19 -6.89 -6.64 -4.71
C GLU A 19 -5.65 -7.25 -4.06
N GLY A 20 -4.50 -6.57 -4.11
CA GLY A 20 -3.31 -7.03 -3.41
C GLY A 20 -3.45 -6.95 -1.89
N VAL A 21 -4.15 -5.95 -1.35
CA VAL A 21 -4.51 -5.92 0.08
C VAL A 21 -5.42 -7.10 0.45
N ARG A 22 -6.39 -7.44 -0.41
CA ARG A 22 -7.29 -8.58 -0.23
C ARG A 22 -6.56 -9.92 -0.30
N ASN A 23 -5.62 -10.06 -1.22
CA ASN A 23 -4.76 -11.23 -1.36
C ASN A 23 -3.68 -11.34 -0.28
N GLY A 24 -3.55 -10.35 0.62
CA GLY A 24 -2.52 -10.32 1.66
C GLY A 24 -1.11 -9.96 1.15
N ARG A 25 -1.01 -9.48 -0.09
CA ARG A 25 0.25 -9.06 -0.74
C ARG A 25 0.63 -7.62 -0.39
N TYR A 26 -0.33 -6.78 -0.03
CA TYR A 26 -0.11 -5.38 0.36
C TYR A 26 -0.59 -5.13 1.79
N PRO A 27 -0.01 -4.14 2.49
CA PRO A 27 -0.36 -3.89 3.87
C PRO A 27 -1.80 -3.40 4.02
N LYS A 28 -2.48 -3.89 5.05
CA LYS A 28 -3.85 -3.44 5.36
C LYS A 28 -3.86 -1.95 5.69
N GLY A 29 -4.78 -1.23 5.06
CA GLY A 29 -5.04 0.17 5.36
C GLY A 29 -5.73 0.31 6.72
N ILE A 30 -5.33 1.32 7.48
CA ILE A 30 -5.91 1.72 8.76
C ILE A 30 -6.91 2.85 8.48
N SER A 31 -8.16 2.71 8.94
CA SER A 31 -9.11 3.82 8.88
C SER A 31 -8.73 4.88 9.92
N LEU A 32 -8.25 6.04 9.45
CA LEU A 32 -7.95 7.19 10.30
C LEU A 32 -9.19 8.10 10.49
N GLY A 33 -10.25 7.86 9.72
CA GLY A 33 -11.50 8.62 9.77
C GLY A 33 -12.55 8.08 8.81
N PRO A 34 -13.74 8.71 8.75
CA PRO A 34 -14.93 8.16 8.10
C PRO A 34 -14.78 7.91 6.59
N ARG A 35 -13.81 8.54 5.93
CA ARG A 35 -13.53 8.36 4.48
C ARG A 35 -12.04 8.28 4.15
N THR A 36 -11.18 8.11 5.16
CA THR A 36 -9.72 8.20 4.96
C THR A 36 -9.03 6.93 5.44
N THR A 37 -8.50 6.18 4.48
CA THR A 37 -7.59 5.06 4.72
C THR A 37 -6.15 5.56 4.69
N ALA A 38 -5.40 5.24 5.74
CA ALA A 38 -4.00 5.54 5.88
C ALA A 38 -3.17 4.26 6.01
N TYR A 39 -1.96 4.27 5.45
CA TYR A 39 -1.00 3.18 5.52
C TYR A 39 0.22 3.64 6.31
N ARG A 40 0.82 2.72 7.06
CA ARG A 40 2.08 2.95 7.75
C ARG A 40 3.21 3.02 6.75
N VAL A 41 4.06 4.03 6.90
CA VAL A 41 5.20 4.23 5.99
C VAL A 41 6.17 3.06 6.07
N SER A 42 6.41 2.50 7.27
CA SER A 42 7.30 1.34 7.43
C SER A 42 6.81 0.11 6.67
N ASP A 43 5.50 -0.15 6.66
CA ASP A 43 4.92 -1.28 5.92
C ASP A 43 5.01 -1.08 4.40
N ILE A 44 4.76 0.14 3.91
CA ILE A 44 4.94 0.48 2.49
C ILE A 44 6.41 0.34 2.08
N ARG A 45 7.34 0.82 2.92
CA ARG A 45 8.78 0.72 2.66
C ARG A 45 9.23 -0.73 2.57
N LYS A 46 8.79 -1.58 3.51
CA LYS A 46 9.04 -3.02 3.49
C LYS A 46 8.45 -3.68 2.25
N LEU A 47 7.23 -3.30 1.87
CA LEU A 47 6.61 -3.81 0.65
C LEU A 47 7.41 -3.44 -0.59
N VAL A 48 7.87 -2.19 -0.71
CA VAL A 48 8.68 -1.74 -1.86
C VAL A 48 10.00 -2.51 -1.93
N ASP A 49 10.63 -2.74 -0.77
CA ASP A 49 11.83 -3.56 -0.64
C ASP A 49 11.58 -5.01 -1.09
N GLU A 50 10.48 -5.62 -0.63
CA GLU A 50 10.07 -6.98 -1.01
C GLU A 50 9.69 -7.08 -2.50
N LEU A 51 9.01 -6.08 -3.06
CA LEU A 51 8.65 -6.02 -4.48
C LEU A 51 9.88 -5.77 -5.37
N GLY A 52 10.86 -5.05 -4.83
CA GLY A 52 12.09 -4.65 -5.50
C GLY A 52 13.23 -5.65 -5.38
N GLY A 53 13.11 -6.71 -4.56
CA GLY A 53 14.12 -7.76 -4.43
C GLY A 53 14.37 -8.43 -5.80
N ALA A 54 15.56 -8.38 -6.42
CA ALA A 54 16.89 -8.07 -5.92
C ALA A 54 17.29 -8.87 -4.67
N SER A 55 17.16 -10.18 -4.77
CA SER A 55 18.17 -11.13 -4.33
C SER A 55 18.16 -12.33 -5.26
#